data_AF-A0A2E0HJH6-F1
#
_entry.id   AF-A0A2E0HJH6-F1
#
_cell.length_a   1.000
_cell.length_b   1.000
_cell.length_c   1.000
_cell.angle_alpha   90.00
_cell.angle_beta   90.00
_cell.angle_gamma   90.00
#
_symmetry.space_group_name_H-M   'P 1'
#
loop_
_entity.id
_entity.type
_entity.pdbx_description
1 polymer ?
#
loop_
_entity_poly.entity_id
_entity_poly.type
_entity_poly.pdbx_seq_one_letter_code
_entity_poly.pdbx_strand_id
1 'polypeptide(L)'
;MIAWMPESIVQNSPKETLADLLLDAASKGVRDLGFTPVQEIAKGGTDKTGIGIYMTGRNDGICQDNQYGKSNCWISFAIRDAELTAPLPFVGDDQSKVWVFDPSANVYSRFVFPKNHPGFNELELLAATSKHLPEWVYFYVAPSKVFAGKEQPIKVPLLVQQGQIHYFVKAASSAEQQ
;
A
#
# COMPACT_ATOMS: atom_id res chain seq x y z
N MET A 1 7.28 -1.49 -0.31
CA MET A 1 6.48 -1.89 0.87
C MET A 1 7.38 -2.69 1.77
N ILE A 2 7.22 -2.58 3.08
CA ILE A 2 8.01 -3.29 4.08
C ILE A 2 7.05 -4.00 5.01
N ALA A 3 7.31 -5.25 5.34
CA ALA A 3 6.47 -5.98 6.28
C ALA A 3 7.28 -6.99 7.09
N TRP A 4 6.95 -7.12 8.38
CA TRP A 4 7.46 -8.12 9.31
C TRP A 4 6.32 -9.04 9.74
N MET A 5 5.98 -9.99 8.89
CA MET A 5 4.83 -10.87 9.10
C MET A 5 5.16 -11.91 10.18
N PRO A 6 4.35 -12.01 11.26
CA PRO A 6 4.48 -13.10 12.24
C PRO A 6 4.40 -14.47 11.58
N GLU A 7 5.28 -15.40 11.95
CA GLU A 7 5.22 -16.77 11.42
C GLU A 7 3.87 -17.43 11.73
N SER A 8 3.30 -17.12 12.90
CA SER A 8 2.06 -17.72 13.41
C SER A 8 0.80 -17.42 12.58
N ILE A 9 0.82 -16.41 11.70
CA ILE A 9 -0.35 -16.05 10.89
C ILE A 9 -0.28 -16.58 9.45
N VAL A 10 0.84 -17.21 9.07
CA VAL A 10 1.00 -17.80 7.75
C VAL A 10 0.12 -19.04 7.64
N GLN A 11 -0.79 -19.06 6.66
CA GLN A 11 -1.68 -20.19 6.42
C GLN A 11 -1.13 -21.13 5.34
N ASN A 12 -0.87 -20.59 4.14
CA ASN A 12 -0.35 -21.35 3.00
C ASN A 12 1.11 -20.98 2.70
N SER A 13 1.33 -19.72 2.36
CA SER A 13 2.66 -19.14 2.17
C SER A 13 2.64 -17.67 2.59
N PRO A 14 3.78 -17.10 3.01
CA PRO A 14 3.83 -15.69 3.44
C PRO A 14 3.32 -14.75 2.34
N LYS A 15 3.67 -15.05 1.09
CA LYS A 15 3.25 -14.29 -0.08
C LYS A 15 1.73 -14.29 -0.27
N GLU A 16 1.10 -15.46 -0.20
CA GLU A 16 -0.36 -15.54 -0.33
C GLU A 16 -1.08 -14.85 0.83
N THR A 17 -0.59 -15.06 2.05
CA THR A 17 -1.14 -14.39 3.24
C THR A 17 -1.04 -12.87 3.10
N LEU A 18 0.09 -12.34 2.61
CA LEU A 18 0.23 -10.89 2.40
C LEU A 18 -0.67 -10.39 1.27
N ALA A 19 -0.81 -11.15 0.19
CA ALA A 19 -1.69 -10.80 -0.92
C ALA A 19 -3.15 -10.68 -0.46
N ASP A 20 -3.62 -11.61 0.35
CA ASP A 20 -4.99 -11.61 0.85
C ASP A 20 -5.25 -10.44 1.79
N LEU A 21 -4.30 -10.14 2.69
CA LEU A 21 -4.36 -8.96 3.55
C LEU A 21 -4.41 -7.66 2.74
N LEU A 22 -3.59 -7.53 1.69
CA LEU A 22 -3.57 -6.35 0.83
C LEU A 22 -4.84 -6.21 0.00
N LEU A 23 -5.38 -7.30 -0.55
CA LEU A 23 -6.65 -7.30 -1.30
C LEU A 23 -7.80 -6.83 -0.42
N ASP A 24 -7.92 -7.41 0.78
CA ASP A 24 -8.96 -7.06 1.74
C ASP A 24 -8.81 -5.60 2.21
N ALA A 25 -7.62 -5.21 2.66
CA ALA A 25 -7.36 -3.87 3.18
C ALA A 25 -7.55 -2.77 2.12
N ALA A 26 -7.07 -2.98 0.90
CA ALA A 26 -7.28 -2.02 -0.19
C ALA A 26 -8.75 -1.94 -0.61
N SER A 27 -9.47 -3.06 -0.59
CA SER A 27 -10.92 -3.05 -0.87
C SER A 27 -11.69 -2.28 0.19
N LYS A 28 -11.37 -2.46 1.48
CA LYS A 28 -11.95 -1.69 2.58
C LYS A 28 -11.56 -0.21 2.48
N GLY A 29 -10.31 0.10 2.17
CA GLY A 29 -9.84 1.46 1.94
C GLY A 29 -10.60 2.18 0.82
N VAL A 30 -10.84 1.51 -0.31
CA VAL A 30 -11.66 2.04 -1.41
C VAL A 30 -13.10 2.33 -0.95
N ARG A 31 -13.68 1.45 -0.12
CA ARG A 31 -15.03 1.67 0.45
C ARG A 31 -15.07 2.83 1.44
N ASP A 32 -14.02 2.99 2.26
CA ASP A 32 -13.90 4.13 3.19
C ASP A 32 -13.90 5.47 2.46
N LEU A 33 -13.40 5.50 1.21
CA LEU A 33 -13.43 6.67 0.33
C LEU A 33 -14.78 6.84 -0.41
N GLY A 34 -15.76 5.97 -0.16
CA GLY A 34 -17.09 6.05 -0.76
C GLY A 34 -17.20 5.43 -2.17
N PHE A 35 -16.23 4.60 -2.58
CA PHE A 35 -16.18 4.01 -3.91
C PHE A 35 -16.34 2.48 -3.87
N THR A 36 -16.51 1.87 -5.05
CA THR A 36 -16.66 0.42 -5.19
C THR A 36 -15.32 -0.22 -5.57
N PRO A 37 -14.81 -1.19 -4.80
CA PRO A 37 -13.59 -1.90 -5.17
C PRO A 37 -13.88 -2.99 -6.19
N VAL A 38 -13.06 -3.08 -7.23
CA VAL A 38 -13.00 -4.24 -8.12
C VAL A 38 -11.59 -4.84 -8.02
N GLN A 39 -11.51 -6.06 -7.52
CA GLN A 39 -10.24 -6.76 -7.35
C GLN A 39 -9.77 -7.41 -8.66
N GLU A 40 -8.46 -7.47 -8.85
CA GLU A 40 -7.80 -8.23 -9.90
C GLU A 40 -6.60 -8.99 -9.33
N ILE A 41 -6.44 -10.23 -9.76
CA ILE A 41 -5.28 -11.07 -9.45
C ILE A 41 -4.67 -11.49 -10.79
N ALA A 42 -3.34 -11.42 -10.90
CA ALA A 42 -2.64 -11.71 -12.13
C ALA A 42 -2.90 -13.15 -12.63
N LYS A 43 -2.65 -13.37 -13.93
CA LYS A 43 -2.93 -14.64 -14.62
C LYS A 43 -4.35 -15.16 -14.38
N GLY A 44 -5.33 -14.25 -14.41
CA GLY A 44 -6.75 -14.60 -14.32
C GLY A 44 -7.19 -15.18 -12.99
N GLY A 45 -6.64 -14.71 -11.86
CA GLY A 45 -7.05 -15.20 -10.54
C GLY A 45 -6.03 -16.06 -9.79
N THR A 46 -4.95 -16.47 -10.45
CA THR A 46 -4.10 -17.57 -9.95
C THR A 46 -2.74 -17.11 -9.41
N ASP A 47 -2.26 -15.94 -9.83
CA ASP A 47 -0.92 -15.48 -9.50
C ASP A 47 -0.94 -14.32 -8.49
N LYS A 48 -0.87 -14.68 -7.20
CA LYS A 48 -0.79 -13.72 -6.09
C LYS A 48 0.54 -12.98 -5.98
N THR A 49 1.47 -13.13 -6.94
CA THR A 49 2.64 -12.24 -7.06
C THR A 49 2.29 -10.86 -7.61
N GLY A 50 1.10 -10.71 -8.19
CA GLY A 50 0.58 -9.44 -8.72
C GLY A 50 -0.91 -9.34 -8.45
N ILE A 51 -1.31 -8.35 -7.66
CA ILE A 51 -2.70 -8.06 -7.34
C ILE A 51 -3.02 -6.59 -7.60
N GLY A 52 -4.28 -6.25 -7.81
CA GLY A 52 -4.73 -4.90 -8.09
C GLY A 52 -6.14 -4.65 -7.59
N ILE A 53 -6.42 -3.41 -7.22
CA ILE A 53 -7.75 -2.95 -6.82
C ILE A 53 -8.05 -1.69 -7.63
N TYR A 54 -9.15 -1.74 -8.37
CA TYR A 54 -9.70 -0.62 -9.11
C TYR A 54 -10.77 0.08 -8.28
N MET A 55 -10.78 1.41 -8.32
CA MET A 55 -11.72 2.27 -7.61
C MET A 55 -12.82 2.74 -8.57
N THR A 56 -13.95 2.04 -8.58
CA THR A 56 -15.07 2.29 -9.50
C THR A 56 -16.21 3.08 -8.85
N GLY A 57 -17.12 3.62 -9.67
CA GLY A 57 -18.30 4.36 -9.20
C GLY A 57 -18.06 5.84 -8.89
N ARG A 58 -16.86 6.37 -9.12
CA ARG A 58 -16.53 7.80 -8.93
C ARG A 58 -16.98 8.66 -10.11
N ASN A 59 -16.60 8.28 -11.33
CA ASN A 59 -17.01 8.90 -12.61
C ASN A 59 -16.98 10.44 -12.64
N ASP A 60 -15.93 11.05 -12.09
CA ASP A 60 -15.80 12.51 -11.88
C ASP A 60 -14.89 13.21 -12.90
N GLY A 61 -14.58 12.55 -14.01
CA GLY A 61 -13.64 13.04 -15.02
C GLY A 61 -12.16 12.84 -14.67
N ILE A 62 -11.84 12.51 -13.42
CA ILE A 62 -10.53 12.00 -13.01
C ILE A 62 -10.60 10.48 -13.12
N CYS A 63 -11.39 9.85 -12.24
CA CYS A 63 -11.58 8.41 -12.24
C CYS A 63 -12.79 8.06 -13.11
N GLN A 64 -12.60 7.21 -14.10
CA GLN A 64 -13.64 6.78 -15.03
C GLN A 64 -13.64 5.27 -15.20
N ASP A 65 -14.85 4.70 -15.11
CA ASP A 65 -15.10 3.29 -15.36
C ASP A 65 -15.10 3.02 -16.87
N ASN A 66 -14.48 1.92 -17.27
CA ASN A 66 -14.51 1.41 -18.64
C ASN A 66 -15.62 0.37 -18.82
N GLN A 67 -15.85 -0.04 -20.07
CA GLN A 67 -16.86 -1.04 -20.43
C GLN A 67 -16.64 -2.44 -19.82
N TYR A 68 -15.47 -2.70 -19.22
CA TYR A 68 -15.14 -3.95 -18.54
C TYR A 68 -15.35 -3.88 -17.02
N GLY A 69 -15.97 -2.80 -16.52
CA GLY A 69 -16.22 -2.61 -15.09
C GLY A 69 -14.96 -2.29 -14.29
N LYS A 70 -13.91 -1.76 -14.92
CA LYS A 70 -12.67 -1.33 -14.27
C LYS A 70 -12.47 0.17 -14.42
N SER A 71 -11.90 0.80 -13.40
CA SER A 71 -11.58 2.22 -13.41
C SER A 71 -10.17 2.47 -13.96
N ASN A 72 -9.89 3.67 -14.46
CA ASN A 72 -8.51 4.13 -14.69
C ASN A 72 -7.77 4.49 -13.37
N CYS A 73 -8.48 4.59 -12.25
CA CYS A 73 -7.91 4.75 -10.90
C CYS A 73 -7.77 3.39 -10.20
N TRP A 74 -6.53 3.01 -9.89
CA TRP A 74 -6.23 1.74 -9.24
C TRP A 74 -4.94 1.80 -8.43
N ILE A 75 -4.79 0.83 -7.53
CA ILE A 75 -3.53 0.51 -6.86
C ILE A 75 -3.20 -0.96 -7.15
N SER A 76 -1.95 -1.26 -7.50
CA SER A 76 -1.47 -2.63 -7.70
C SER A 76 -0.32 -2.92 -6.77
N PHE A 77 -0.24 -4.16 -6.30
CA PHE A 77 0.87 -4.67 -5.49
C PHE A 77 1.58 -5.79 -6.24
N ALA A 78 2.89 -5.63 -6.40
CA ALA A 78 3.78 -6.72 -6.78
C ALA A 78 4.38 -7.29 -5.49
N ILE A 79 4.15 -8.56 -5.24
CA ILE A 79 4.56 -9.25 -4.02
C ILE A 79 5.63 -10.27 -4.38
N ARG A 80 6.72 -10.23 -3.63
CA ARG A 80 7.90 -11.08 -3.81
C ARG A 80 8.10 -11.95 -2.59
N ASP A 81 8.98 -12.93 -2.72
CA ASP A 81 9.20 -13.90 -1.67
C ASP A 81 9.80 -13.22 -0.43
N ALA A 82 9.44 -13.73 0.73
CA ALA A 82 9.89 -13.23 2.02
C ALA A 82 11.04 -14.09 2.55
N GLU A 83 11.86 -13.49 3.40
CA GLU A 83 12.93 -14.18 4.10
C GLU A 83 12.52 -14.45 5.56
N LEU A 84 12.72 -15.67 6.04
CA LEU A 84 12.46 -16.02 7.43
C LEU A 84 13.66 -15.60 8.28
N THR A 85 13.43 -14.69 9.23
CA THR A 85 14.48 -14.12 10.07
C THR A 85 14.05 -14.10 11.54
N ALA A 86 15.00 -13.81 12.43
CA ALA A 86 14.67 -13.47 13.82
C ALA A 86 13.94 -12.11 13.85
N PRO A 87 12.96 -11.93 14.75
CA PRO A 87 12.26 -10.66 14.89
C PRO A 87 13.21 -9.53 15.25
N LEU A 88 12.92 -8.33 14.74
CA LEU A 88 13.55 -7.11 15.23
C LEU A 88 12.90 -6.71 16.56
N PRO A 89 13.62 -6.02 17.47
CA PRO A 89 13.12 -5.68 18.80
C PRO A 89 11.78 -4.92 18.82
N PHE A 90 11.45 -4.19 17.74
CA PHE A 90 10.20 -3.44 17.65
C PHE A 90 9.00 -4.24 17.14
N VAL A 91 9.19 -5.49 16.69
CA VAL A 91 8.12 -6.36 16.18
C VAL A 91 7.41 -7.11 17.32
N GLY A 92 7.95 -7.02 18.54
CA GLY A 92 7.40 -7.61 19.77
C GLY A 92 8.16 -8.86 20.21
N ASP A 93 8.22 -9.06 21.53
CA ASP A 93 9.02 -10.11 22.17
C ASP A 93 8.37 -11.52 22.09
N ASP A 94 7.11 -11.60 21.67
CA ASP A 94 6.30 -12.83 21.71
C ASP A 94 6.48 -13.74 20.47
N GLN A 95 7.30 -13.35 19.50
CA GLN A 95 7.53 -14.11 18.26
C GLN A 95 8.93 -14.71 18.26
N SER A 96 9.08 -15.97 17.84
CA SER A 96 10.42 -16.56 17.66
C SER A 96 11.01 -16.28 16.28
N LYS A 97 10.16 -16.06 15.26
CA LYS A 97 10.54 -15.81 13.88
C LYS A 97 9.51 -14.94 13.15
N VAL A 98 9.98 -14.21 12.14
CA VAL A 98 9.15 -13.36 11.28
C VAL A 98 9.57 -13.50 9.81
N TRP A 99 8.58 -13.42 8.92
CA TRP A 99 8.79 -13.33 7.48
C TRP A 99 8.94 -11.87 7.08
N VAL A 100 10.11 -11.52 6.53
CA VAL A 100 10.45 -10.16 6.15
C VAL A 100 10.28 -9.97 4.65
N PHE A 101 9.47 -8.98 4.29
CA PHE A 101 9.34 -8.50 2.92
C PHE A 101 10.23 -7.26 2.75
N ASP A 102 11.49 -7.49 2.38
CA ASP A 102 12.51 -6.45 2.32
C ASP A 102 12.38 -5.59 1.05
N PRO A 103 12.24 -4.25 1.17
CA PRO A 103 12.25 -3.33 0.03
C PRO A 103 13.62 -3.23 -0.68
N SER A 104 14.71 -3.69 -0.08
CA SER A 104 16.09 -3.56 -0.58
C SER A 104 16.54 -4.73 -1.45
N ALA A 105 15.79 -5.85 -1.45
CA ALA A 105 16.07 -6.99 -2.30
C ALA A 105 15.97 -6.62 -3.80
N ASN A 106 16.80 -7.26 -4.64
CA ASN A 106 16.83 -7.01 -6.11
C ASN A 106 15.45 -7.13 -6.77
N VAL A 107 14.55 -7.93 -6.18
CA VAL A 107 13.15 -8.02 -6.56
C VAL A 107 12.30 -7.81 -5.31
N TYR A 108 11.94 -6.57 -5.03
CA TYR A 108 11.22 -6.22 -3.80
C TYR A 108 9.70 -6.10 -3.98
N SER A 109 8.99 -6.27 -2.87
CA SER A 109 7.54 -6.05 -2.80
C SER A 109 7.20 -4.56 -2.86
N ARG A 110 6.31 -4.17 -3.78
CA ARG A 110 6.00 -2.75 -4.05
C ARG A 110 4.55 -2.55 -4.40
N PHE A 111 4.07 -1.31 -4.18
CA PHE A 111 2.81 -0.84 -4.72
C PHE A 111 3.07 0.06 -5.93
N VAL A 112 2.08 0.18 -6.81
CA VAL A 112 2.12 0.94 -8.06
C VAL A 112 0.77 1.60 -8.28
N PHE A 113 0.79 2.84 -8.76
CA PHE A 113 -0.36 3.60 -9.23
C PHE A 113 -0.30 3.79 -10.76
N PRO A 114 -1.43 4.10 -11.42
CA PRO A 114 -1.44 4.46 -12.84
C PRO A 114 -0.53 5.66 -13.10
N LYS A 115 0.33 5.55 -14.11
CA LYS A 115 1.20 6.66 -14.51
C LYS A 115 0.38 7.79 -15.12
N ASN A 116 0.80 9.03 -14.89
CA ASN A 116 0.26 10.23 -15.53
C ASN A 116 -1.25 10.38 -15.36
N HIS A 117 -1.75 10.16 -14.14
CA HIS A 117 -3.18 10.28 -13.83
C HIS A 117 -3.47 11.52 -12.96
N PRO A 118 -3.47 12.73 -13.55
CA PRO A 118 -3.58 13.98 -12.80
C PRO A 118 -4.92 14.05 -12.04
N GLY A 119 -4.86 14.42 -10.77
CA GLY A 119 -6.04 14.61 -9.92
C GLY A 119 -6.35 13.41 -9.03
N PHE A 120 -5.78 12.24 -9.29
CA PHE A 120 -5.94 11.09 -8.41
C PHE A 120 -5.10 11.27 -7.15
N ASN A 121 -5.76 11.27 -5.99
CA ASN A 121 -5.11 11.37 -4.68
C ASN A 121 -4.60 9.98 -4.25
N GLU A 122 -3.44 9.61 -4.76
CA GLU A 122 -2.79 8.33 -4.50
C GLU A 122 -2.41 8.18 -3.01
N LEU A 123 -2.00 9.28 -2.36
CA LEU A 123 -1.65 9.26 -0.93
C LEU A 123 -2.86 8.93 -0.06
N GLU A 124 -4.03 9.50 -0.38
CA GLU A 124 -5.28 9.21 0.34
C GLU A 124 -5.71 7.75 0.18
N LEU A 125 -5.63 7.17 -1.02
CA LEU A 125 -5.91 5.75 -1.20
C LEU A 125 -4.91 4.87 -0.46
N LEU A 126 -3.63 5.23 -0.44
CA LEU A 126 -2.60 4.50 0.29
C LEU A 126 -2.84 4.55 1.80
N ALA A 127 -3.21 5.72 2.34
CA ALA A 127 -3.56 5.90 3.75
C ALA A 127 -4.82 5.10 4.10
N ALA A 128 -5.89 5.22 3.32
CA ALA A 128 -7.14 4.47 3.51
C ALA A 128 -6.90 2.96 3.47
N THR A 129 -6.04 2.48 2.57
CA THR A 129 -5.63 1.06 2.53
C THR A 129 -4.88 0.67 3.80
N SER A 130 -3.90 1.47 4.21
CA SER A 130 -3.05 1.14 5.37
C SER A 130 -3.80 1.08 6.70
N LYS A 131 -4.94 1.77 6.82
CA LYS A 131 -5.82 1.75 8.00
C LYS A 131 -6.36 0.35 8.33
N HIS A 132 -6.47 -0.51 7.31
CA HIS A 132 -7.01 -1.86 7.45
C HIS A 132 -5.93 -2.95 7.44
N LEU A 133 -4.66 -2.57 7.33
CA LEU A 133 -3.56 -3.51 7.42
C LEU A 133 -3.18 -3.75 8.88
N PRO A 134 -2.37 -4.78 9.18
CA PRO A 134 -1.77 -4.93 10.50
C PRO A 134 -0.64 -3.92 10.76
N GLU A 135 -0.31 -3.69 12.03
CA GLU A 135 0.72 -2.71 12.45
C GLU A 135 2.12 -3.03 11.89
N TRP A 136 2.40 -4.28 11.59
CA TRP A 136 3.69 -4.72 11.05
C TRP A 136 3.84 -4.50 9.53
N VAL A 137 2.89 -3.84 8.86
CA VAL A 137 2.97 -3.47 7.43
C VAL A 137 3.13 -1.97 7.25
N TYR A 138 4.11 -1.59 6.43
CA TYR A 138 4.47 -0.19 6.17
C TYR A 138 4.58 0.08 4.67
N PHE A 139 4.05 1.22 4.25
CA PHE A 139 4.31 1.77 2.93
C PHE A 139 5.33 2.89 3.00
N TYR A 140 6.54 2.61 2.52
CA TYR A 140 7.51 3.65 2.25
C TYR A 140 7.18 4.38 0.94
N VAL A 141 7.05 5.70 1.02
CA VAL A 141 6.83 6.59 -0.11
C VAL A 141 8.10 7.40 -0.35
N ALA A 142 8.77 7.14 -1.47
CA ALA A 142 9.90 7.94 -1.90
C ALA A 142 9.44 9.28 -2.48
N PRO A 143 10.28 10.34 -2.43
CA PRO A 143 9.96 11.63 -3.03
C PRO A 143 9.54 11.52 -4.50
N SER A 144 8.50 12.27 -4.86
CA SER A 144 7.93 12.41 -6.19
C SER A 144 7.41 11.12 -6.83
N LYS A 145 7.13 10.09 -6.02
CA LYS A 145 6.55 8.82 -6.51
C LYS A 145 5.05 8.68 -6.28
N VAL A 146 4.50 9.44 -5.34
CA VAL A 146 3.07 9.44 -4.98
C VAL A 146 2.56 10.87 -5.04
N PHE A 147 1.30 11.03 -5.44
CA PHE A 147 0.63 12.33 -5.58
C PHE A 147 -0.52 12.50 -4.57
N ALA A 148 -0.67 13.72 -4.03
CA ALA A 148 -1.82 14.11 -3.19
C ALA A 148 -2.96 14.75 -4.00
N GLY A 149 -2.86 14.73 -5.33
CA GLY A 149 -3.78 15.42 -6.24
C GLY A 149 -3.09 15.83 -7.54
N LYS A 150 -3.77 16.67 -8.34
CA LYS A 150 -3.24 17.14 -9.62
C LYS A 150 -1.95 17.95 -9.40
N GLU A 151 -0.85 17.49 -9.99
CA GLU A 151 0.45 18.16 -9.97
C GLU A 151 1.03 18.40 -8.55
N GLN A 152 0.58 17.62 -7.57
CA GLN A 152 1.04 17.71 -6.18
C GLN A 152 1.82 16.45 -5.78
N PRO A 153 3.06 16.27 -6.28
CA PRO A 153 3.91 15.17 -5.85
C PRO A 153 4.33 15.36 -4.39
N ILE A 154 4.38 14.27 -3.63
CA ILE A 154 4.94 14.26 -2.29
C ILE A 154 6.45 14.49 -2.37
N LYS A 155 6.94 15.60 -1.80
CA LYS A 155 8.35 16.04 -1.98
C LYS A 155 9.33 15.47 -0.96
N VAL A 156 8.82 14.89 0.12
CA VAL A 156 9.63 14.35 1.23
C VAL A 156 9.39 12.85 1.38
N PRO A 157 10.38 12.05 1.82
CA PRO A 157 10.12 10.67 2.14
C PRO A 157 9.15 10.58 3.33
N LEU A 158 8.27 9.59 3.31
CA LEU A 158 7.34 9.32 4.41
C LEU A 158 7.03 7.83 4.53
N LEU A 159 6.53 7.42 5.69
CA LEU A 159 5.88 6.13 5.90
C LEU A 159 4.38 6.34 6.01
N VAL A 160 3.60 5.40 5.46
CA VAL A 160 2.17 5.29 5.69
C VAL A 160 1.91 3.96 6.41
N GLN A 161 1.26 4.02 7.57
CA GLN A 161 1.01 2.88 8.46
C GLN A 161 -0.27 3.15 9.25
N GLN A 162 -1.18 2.18 9.36
CA GLN A 162 -2.41 2.32 10.17
C GLN A 162 -3.24 3.58 9.85
N GLY A 163 -3.25 4.04 8.60
CA GLY A 163 -3.93 5.27 8.19
C GLY A 163 -3.21 6.57 8.57
N GLN A 164 -2.05 6.48 9.20
CA GLN A 164 -1.23 7.62 9.62
C GLN A 164 -0.07 7.86 8.65
N ILE A 165 0.32 9.13 8.51
CA ILE A 165 1.45 9.56 7.70
C ILE A 165 2.58 10.00 8.64
N HIS A 166 3.72 9.34 8.55
CA HIS A 166 4.90 9.61 9.36
C HIS A 166 6.00 10.23 8.48
N TYR A 167 6.37 11.47 8.80
CA TYR A 167 7.44 12.20 8.10
C TYR A 167 8.79 11.92 8.76
N PHE A 168 9.82 11.66 7.94
CA PHE A 168 11.20 11.45 8.43
C PHE A 168 11.90 12.76 8.84
N VAL A 169 11.39 13.89 8.34
CA VAL A 169 11.86 15.22 8.70
C VAL A 169 10.78 15.89 9.53
N LYS A 170 11.13 16.29 10.76
CA LYS A 170 10.34 17.29 11.50
C LYS A 170 10.31 18.55 10.64
N ALA A 171 9.11 19.06 10.33
CA ALA A 171 9.01 20.42 9.80
C ALA A 171 9.80 21.33 10.75
N ALA A 172 10.68 22.17 10.19
CA ALA A 172 11.32 23.20 11.00
C ALA A 172 10.18 23.97 11.67
N SER A 173 10.14 23.94 13.01
CA SER A 173 9.22 24.78 13.75
C SER A 173 9.44 26.19 13.23
N SER A 174 8.43 26.77 12.59
CA SER A 174 8.40 28.20 12.36
C SER A 174 8.58 28.83 13.74
N ALA A 175 9.80 29.29 14.00
CA ALA A 175 10.15 30.01 15.21
C ALA A 175 9.09 31.10 15.38
N GLU A 176 8.54 31.16 16.59
CA GLU A 176 7.72 32.25 17.08
C GLU A 176 8.28 33.57 16.53
N GLN A 177 7.54 34.16 15.60
CA GLN A 177 7.76 35.55 15.25
C GLN A 177 7.36 36.35 16.49
N GLN A 178 8.38 36.99 17.05
CA GLN A 178 8.35 37.92 18.18
C GLN A 178 7.21 38.93 18.12
#